data_AF-A0A3S3SHR8-F1
#
_entry.id   AF-A0A3S3SHR8-F1
#
_cell.length_a   1.000
_cell.length_b   1.000
_cell.length_c   1.000
_cell.angle_alpha   90.00
_cell.angle_beta   90.00
_cell.angle_gamma   90.00
#
_symmetry.space_group_name_H-M   'P 1'
#
loop_
_entity.id
_entity.type
_entity.pdbx_description
1 polymer ?
#
loop_
_entity_poly.entity_id
_entity_poly.type
_entity_poly.pdbx_seq_one_letter_code
_entity_poly.pdbx_strand_id
1 'polypeptide(L)'
;MPVVLYGTNVNVTDEIYGPNLPVDMFYPKVINYPYPKPGRANPVVTLWVADLSSPMVGTPKQVTPPKEIQEWEYYITAVQWINNSKISVLWTKRSQNITILTACAESDGWKCEKLFEEQLHATKGWLEINEAPHFSEDGSRYFMKLPVADGARGTYDHIAMITVDLYSLSQKYFLTHGQFTVIKILAYRSDHNKVYYVATSIGQPGERNVYSVTDITDPNPRKIECLSCEASNDCKYYDALFSPTKKYYILECLGPITPRTELRRVENNELIAVLNTYPHYDERNEQKAMPKIRYMNVPLSNNHFARVKLILPQSLEEDENAKYPVVVEV
;
A
#
# COMPACT_ATOMS: atom_id res chain seq x y z
N MET A 1 -2.56 -7.15 31.22
CA MET A 1 -2.16 -6.01 30.35
C MET A 1 -0.76 -6.33 29.84
N PRO A 2 -0.35 -6.04 28.59
CA PRO A 2 1.08 -6.07 28.29
C PRO A 2 1.70 -4.84 28.95
N VAL A 3 2.38 -5.08 30.07
CA VAL A 3 3.25 -4.10 30.71
C VAL A 3 4.54 -4.13 29.93
N VAL A 4 4.88 -3.04 29.24
CA VAL A 4 6.22 -2.89 28.68
C VAL A 4 7.06 -2.24 29.77
N LEU A 5 7.93 -3.03 30.39
CA LEU A 5 8.95 -2.51 31.30
C LEU A 5 10.05 -1.91 30.41
N TYR A 6 10.14 -0.59 30.36
CA TYR A 6 11.35 0.04 29.85
C TYR A 6 12.42 -0.07 30.95
N GLY A 7 13.34 -1.01 30.77
CA GLY A 7 14.71 -0.77 31.19
C GLY A 7 15.23 0.36 30.30
N THR A 8 15.84 1.38 30.91
CA THR A 8 16.52 2.43 30.15
C THR A 8 17.51 1.78 29.17
N ASN A 9 17.51 2.16 27.89
CA ASN A 9 18.52 1.79 26.87
C ASN A 9 19.93 2.36 27.17
N VAL A 10 20.18 2.72 28.42
CA VAL A 10 21.54 2.99 28.90
C VAL A 10 22.16 1.63 29.09
N ASN A 11 23.29 1.36 28.43
CA ASN A 11 24.15 0.23 28.76
C ASN A 11 24.34 0.20 30.29
N VAL A 12 23.67 -0.72 30.98
CA VAL A 12 23.77 -0.88 32.44
C VAL A 12 25.13 -1.52 32.82
N THR A 13 26.03 -1.70 31.85
CA THR A 13 27.40 -2.15 32.05
C THR A 13 28.40 -1.02 32.25
N ASP A 14 28.04 0.24 32.02
CA ASP A 14 28.89 1.39 32.30
C ASP A 14 28.38 2.14 33.53
N GLU A 15 28.96 1.83 34.68
CA GLU A 15 29.20 2.71 35.83
C GLU A 15 28.23 3.89 36.03
N ILE A 16 26.99 3.66 36.48
CA ILE A 16 26.20 4.70 37.14
C ILE A 16 25.59 4.18 38.45
N TYR A 17 26.46 3.79 39.37
CA TYR A 17 26.16 3.86 40.82
C TYR A 17 26.69 5.18 41.37
N GLY A 18 26.23 6.30 40.80
CA GLY A 18 26.51 7.63 41.34
C GLY A 18 25.52 7.96 42.45
N PRO A 19 25.95 8.56 43.58
CA PRO A 19 25.09 8.85 44.74
C PRO A 19 24.00 9.92 44.50
N ASN A 20 23.86 10.45 43.27
CA ASN A 20 23.01 11.59 42.91
C ASN A 20 22.10 11.34 41.70
N LEU A 21 21.74 10.09 41.41
CA LEU A 21 20.61 9.86 40.49
C LEU A 21 19.31 10.30 41.18
N PRO A 22 18.40 11.00 40.49
CA PRO A 22 17.10 11.28 41.07
C PRO A 22 16.37 9.95 41.37
N VAL A 23 15.68 9.91 42.52
CA VAL A 23 15.05 8.70 43.09
C VAL A 23 14.16 7.96 42.08
N ASP A 24 13.66 8.69 41.10
CA ASP A 24 12.74 8.24 40.07
C ASP A 24 13.41 7.42 38.93
N MET A 25 14.74 7.27 38.94
CA MET A 25 15.50 6.40 38.03
C MET A 25 15.91 5.06 38.64
N PHE A 26 15.73 4.84 39.94
CA PHE A 26 16.14 3.58 40.60
C PHE A 26 15.18 2.41 40.39
N TYR A 27 13.94 2.69 39.95
CA TYR A 27 12.90 1.67 39.82
C TYR A 27 12.18 1.78 38.46
N PRO A 28 11.99 0.66 37.73
CA PRO A 28 11.23 0.65 36.49
C PRO A 28 9.83 1.24 36.68
N LYS A 29 9.41 2.11 35.76
CA LYS A 29 8.07 2.70 35.75
C LYS A 29 7.19 1.97 34.73
N VAL A 30 5.94 1.71 35.12
CA VAL A 30 4.92 1.17 34.21
C VAL A 30 4.35 2.31 33.37
N ILE A 31 4.47 2.20 32.04
CA ILE A 31 3.82 3.11 31.10
C ILE A 31 2.46 2.53 30.71
N ASN A 32 1.39 3.25 31.05
CA ASN A 32 0.04 2.90 30.63
C ASN A 32 -0.32 3.72 29.39
N TYR A 33 -0.79 3.05 28.34
CA TYR A 33 -1.35 3.70 27.16
C TYR A 33 -2.60 2.94 26.69
N PRO A 34 -3.58 3.62 26.06
CA PRO A 34 -4.77 2.95 25.53
C PRO A 34 -4.39 1.95 24.44
N TYR A 35 -4.66 0.66 24.69
CA TYR A 35 -4.44 -0.41 23.73
C TYR A 35 -5.67 -1.35 23.72
N PRO A 36 -6.59 -1.19 22.76
CA PRO A 36 -7.79 -2.02 22.69
C PRO A 36 -7.41 -3.45 22.27
N LYS A 37 -7.54 -4.37 23.23
CA LYS A 37 -7.44 -5.82 22.95
C LYS A 37 -8.67 -6.31 22.16
N PRO A 38 -8.60 -7.49 21.52
CA PRO A 38 -9.74 -8.07 20.82
C PRO A 38 -11.02 -8.04 21.67
N GLY A 39 -12.11 -7.53 21.10
CA GLY A 39 -13.41 -7.38 21.75
C GLY A 39 -13.54 -6.21 22.75
N ARG A 40 -12.50 -5.42 23.00
CA ARG A 40 -12.58 -4.20 23.85
C ARG A 40 -13.11 -3.01 23.06
N ALA A 41 -13.62 -2.00 23.74
CA ALA A 41 -14.07 -0.76 23.09
C ALA A 41 -12.92 -0.09 22.33
N ASN A 42 -13.21 0.34 21.11
CA ASN A 42 -12.26 1.05 20.26
C ASN A 42 -12.21 2.55 20.59
N PRO A 43 -11.13 3.26 20.21
CA PRO A 43 -11.12 4.71 20.27
C PRO A 43 -12.21 5.28 19.35
N VAL A 44 -12.92 6.30 19.84
CA VAL A 44 -13.83 7.12 19.03
C VAL A 44 -13.00 8.19 18.33
N VAL A 45 -13.07 8.21 17.00
CA VAL A 45 -12.29 9.14 16.17
C VAL A 45 -13.19 10.20 15.56
N THR A 46 -12.67 11.43 15.46
CA THR A 46 -13.34 12.56 14.80
C THR A 46 -12.33 13.25 13.89
N LEU A 47 -12.78 13.70 12.72
CA LEU A 47 -11.94 14.41 11.76
C LEU A 47 -12.28 15.90 11.78
N TRP A 48 -11.25 16.76 11.71
CA TRP A 48 -11.37 18.21 11.79
C TRP A 48 -10.52 18.85 10.69
N VAL A 49 -11.00 19.96 10.12
CA VAL A 49 -10.27 20.77 9.13
C VAL A 49 -10.06 22.17 9.69
N ALA A 50 -8.83 22.66 9.65
CA ALA A 50 -8.47 23.99 10.09
C ALA A 50 -7.93 24.80 8.89
N ASP A 51 -8.36 26.06 8.79
CA ASP A 51 -7.77 27.01 7.84
C ASP A 51 -6.51 27.63 8.48
N LEU A 52 -5.40 27.55 7.75
CA LEU A 52 -4.08 28.02 8.16
C LEU A 52 -3.69 29.36 7.50
N SER A 53 -4.60 29.99 6.75
CA SER A 53 -4.36 31.26 6.05
C SER A 53 -4.11 32.44 7.00
N SER A 54 -4.68 32.39 8.22
CA SER A 54 -4.53 33.42 9.25
C SER A 54 -3.63 32.92 10.40
N PRO A 55 -2.72 33.77 10.94
CA PRO A 55 -1.89 33.43 12.09
C PRO A 55 -2.73 33.18 13.37
N MET A 56 -3.95 33.70 13.42
CA MET A 56 -4.97 33.20 14.34
C MET A 56 -5.72 32.07 13.64
N VAL A 57 -5.29 30.83 13.88
CA VAL A 57 -5.94 29.62 13.36
C VAL A 57 -7.43 29.72 13.72
N GLY A 58 -8.29 29.84 12.71
CA GLY A 58 -9.73 29.84 12.91
C GLY A 58 -10.18 28.54 13.59
N THR A 59 -11.30 28.57 14.32
CA THR A 59 -11.82 27.37 14.99
C THR A 59 -11.92 26.21 13.99
N PRO A 60 -11.23 25.08 14.22
CA PRO A 60 -11.32 23.93 13.34
C PRO A 60 -12.77 23.48 13.17
N LYS A 61 -13.16 23.15 11.94
CA LYS A 61 -14.49 22.67 11.63
C LYS A 61 -14.50 21.14 11.62
N GLN A 62 -15.44 20.53 12.32
CA GLN A 62 -15.57 19.08 12.36
C GLN A 62 -16.19 18.55 11.06
N VAL A 63 -15.56 17.52 10.49
CA VAL A 63 -16.08 16.78 9.34
C VAL A 63 -17.19 15.86 9.82
N THR A 64 -18.37 15.97 9.18
CA THR A 64 -19.57 15.25 9.62
C THR A 64 -19.92 14.14 8.61
N PRO A 65 -19.73 12.85 8.95
CA PRO A 65 -20.10 11.74 8.06
C PRO A 65 -21.62 11.60 7.91
N PRO A 66 -22.12 10.88 6.89
CA PRO A 66 -23.54 10.54 6.75
C PRO A 66 -24.10 9.82 7.98
N LYS A 67 -25.41 9.96 8.23
CA LYS A 67 -26.08 9.38 9.41
C LYS A 67 -25.84 7.88 9.58
N GLU A 68 -25.81 7.12 8.49
CA GLU A 68 -25.57 5.67 8.54
C GLU A 68 -24.22 5.31 9.20
N ILE A 69 -23.20 6.14 9.01
CA ILE A 69 -21.85 5.92 9.57
C ILE A 69 -21.78 6.41 11.01
N GLN A 70 -22.53 7.45 11.38
CA GLN A 70 -22.57 7.96 12.76
C GLN A 70 -23.08 6.93 13.78
N GLU A 71 -23.91 5.99 13.32
CA GLU A 71 -24.43 4.90 14.14
C GLU A 71 -23.45 3.70 14.23
N TRP A 72 -22.34 3.73 13.50
CA TRP A 72 -21.35 2.65 13.51
C TRP A 72 -20.25 2.89 14.54
N GLU A 73 -19.68 1.79 15.03
CA GLU A 73 -18.27 1.79 15.38
C GLU A 73 -17.46 1.66 14.08
N TYR A 74 -16.58 2.60 13.80
CA TYR A 74 -15.85 2.67 12.54
C TYR A 74 -14.37 3.07 12.72
N TYR A 75 -13.61 2.88 11.65
CA TYR A 75 -12.27 3.41 11.46
C TYR A 75 -12.27 4.39 10.29
N ILE A 76 -11.44 5.42 10.38
CA ILE A 76 -11.05 6.24 9.21
C ILE A 76 -9.77 5.62 8.67
N THR A 77 -9.84 4.98 7.50
CA THR A 77 -8.68 4.24 6.94
C THR A 77 -7.82 5.09 6.02
N ALA A 78 -8.41 6.10 5.35
CA ALA A 78 -7.67 7.08 4.57
C ALA A 78 -8.42 8.41 4.48
N VAL A 79 -7.65 9.49 4.33
CA VAL A 79 -8.14 10.85 4.07
C VAL A 79 -7.26 11.46 2.99
N GLN A 80 -7.87 12.05 1.97
CA GLN A 80 -7.14 12.66 0.85
C GLN A 80 -7.89 13.87 0.31
N TRP A 81 -7.15 14.97 0.06
CA TRP A 81 -7.69 16.13 -0.63
C TRP A 81 -8.03 15.79 -2.08
N ILE A 82 -9.26 16.12 -2.50
CA ILE A 82 -9.70 16.08 -3.90
C ILE A 82 -9.24 17.36 -4.58
N ASN A 83 -9.46 18.50 -3.93
CA ASN A 83 -9.01 19.83 -4.32
C ASN A 83 -8.93 20.73 -3.08
N ASN A 84 -8.65 22.02 -3.24
CA ASN A 84 -8.45 22.96 -2.12
C ASN A 84 -9.67 23.15 -1.19
N SER A 85 -10.87 22.68 -1.60
CA SER A 85 -12.14 22.90 -0.90
C SER A 85 -12.91 21.61 -0.61
N LYS A 86 -12.40 20.44 -1.04
CA LYS A 86 -13.06 19.13 -0.91
C LYS A 86 -12.06 18.08 -0.48
N ILE A 87 -12.46 17.27 0.51
CA ILE A 87 -11.72 16.09 0.95
C ILE A 87 -12.53 14.83 0.65
N SER A 88 -11.81 13.73 0.48
CA SER A 88 -12.36 12.37 0.46
C SER A 88 -11.98 11.65 1.75
N VAL A 89 -12.90 10.86 2.27
CA VAL A 89 -12.69 10.09 3.51
C VAL A 89 -13.20 8.67 3.32
N LEU A 90 -12.37 7.69 3.67
CA LEU A 90 -12.74 6.28 3.71
C LEU A 90 -13.10 5.87 5.14
N TRP A 91 -14.34 5.40 5.31
CA TRP A 91 -14.89 4.93 6.57
C TRP A 91 -15.10 3.42 6.47
N THR A 92 -14.44 2.66 7.34
CA THR A 92 -14.60 1.20 7.39
C THR A 92 -15.28 0.83 8.69
N LYS A 93 -16.38 0.07 8.61
CA LYS A 93 -17.09 -0.44 9.79
C LYS A 93 -16.14 -1.30 10.63
N ARG A 94 -16.31 -1.33 11.96
CA ARG A 94 -15.47 -2.11 12.89
C ARG A 94 -15.33 -3.59 12.52
N SER A 95 -16.37 -4.18 11.94
CA SER A 95 -16.39 -5.56 11.42
C SER A 95 -15.64 -5.75 10.10
N GLN A 96 -15.12 -4.68 9.49
CA GLN A 96 -14.37 -4.64 8.24
C GLN A 96 -15.07 -5.34 7.06
N ASN A 97 -16.40 -5.34 7.04
CA ASN A 97 -17.20 -5.93 5.98
C ASN A 97 -17.91 -4.88 5.11
N ILE A 98 -17.89 -3.62 5.50
CA ILE A 98 -18.45 -2.49 4.75
C ILE A 98 -17.45 -1.34 4.81
N THR A 99 -17.14 -0.76 3.65
CA THR A 99 -16.34 0.45 3.52
C THR A 99 -17.10 1.45 2.66
N ILE A 100 -17.18 2.69 3.14
CA ILE A 100 -17.85 3.80 2.46
C ILE A 100 -16.84 4.90 2.16
N LEU A 101 -16.82 5.35 0.92
CA LEU A 101 -16.10 6.54 0.48
C LEU A 101 -17.07 7.72 0.48
N THR A 102 -16.68 8.81 1.11
CA THR A 102 -17.43 10.06 1.10
C THR A 102 -16.61 11.22 0.58
N ALA A 103 -17.26 12.22 -0.02
CA ALA A 103 -16.69 13.53 -0.28
C ALA A 103 -17.29 14.56 0.68
N CYS A 104 -16.45 15.40 1.28
CA CYS A 104 -16.87 16.44 2.21
C CYS A 104 -16.35 17.79 1.71
N ALA A 105 -17.24 18.75 1.54
CA ALA A 105 -16.92 20.04 0.94
C ALA A 105 -16.98 21.17 1.98
N GLU A 106 -16.11 22.17 1.83
CA GLU A 106 -16.12 23.36 2.66
C GLU A 106 -17.43 24.16 2.51
N SER A 107 -17.98 24.23 1.29
CA SER A 107 -19.24 24.91 0.96
C SER A 107 -20.42 24.44 1.81
N ASP A 108 -20.42 23.15 2.15
CA ASP A 108 -21.50 22.51 2.91
C ASP A 108 -21.17 22.42 4.41
N GLY A 109 -20.13 23.15 4.84
CA GLY A 109 -19.66 23.14 6.22
C GLY A 109 -19.02 21.82 6.62
N TRP A 110 -18.32 21.15 5.69
CA TRP A 110 -17.69 19.83 5.88
C TRP A 110 -18.65 18.70 6.20
N LYS A 111 -19.90 18.83 5.75
CA LYS A 111 -20.83 17.70 5.67
C LYS A 111 -20.44 16.81 4.51
N CYS A 112 -20.41 15.51 4.78
CA CYS A 112 -19.97 14.51 3.81
C CYS A 112 -21.17 13.90 3.07
N GLU A 113 -21.01 13.71 1.76
CA GLU A 113 -21.93 12.96 0.91
C GLU A 113 -21.28 11.63 0.50
N LYS A 114 -22.09 10.57 0.45
CA LYS A 114 -21.61 9.24 0.04
C LYS A 114 -21.34 9.23 -1.46
N LEU A 115 -20.10 8.87 -1.84
CA LEU A 115 -19.72 8.65 -3.23
C LEU A 115 -19.85 7.19 -3.62
N PHE A 116 -19.45 6.29 -2.73
CA PHE A 116 -19.36 4.87 -3.04
C PHE A 116 -19.40 4.02 -1.78
N GLU A 117 -19.90 2.81 -1.94
CA GLU A 117 -20.02 1.81 -0.90
C GLU A 117 -19.61 0.46 -1.47
N GLU A 118 -18.69 -0.21 -0.79
CA GLU A 118 -18.31 -1.60 -1.07
C GLU A 118 -18.68 -2.46 0.14
N GLN A 119 -19.28 -3.61 -0.14
CA GLN A 119 -19.66 -4.59 0.87
C GLN A 119 -18.96 -5.91 0.57
N LEU A 120 -18.58 -6.62 1.63
CA LEU A 120 -18.03 -7.96 1.51
C LEU A 120 -19.11 -8.91 0.99
N HIS A 121 -18.95 -9.37 -0.25
CA HIS A 121 -19.86 -10.35 -0.86
C HIS A 121 -19.53 -11.81 -0.49
N ALA A 122 -18.32 -12.07 0.02
CA ALA A 122 -17.90 -13.40 0.46
C ALA A 122 -18.54 -13.76 1.81
N THR A 123 -18.77 -15.06 2.04
CA THR A 123 -19.31 -15.56 3.33
C THR A 123 -18.34 -15.39 4.51
N LYS A 124 -17.05 -15.28 4.22
CA LYS A 124 -15.96 -15.11 5.18
C LYS A 124 -14.90 -14.18 4.59
N GLY A 125 -14.17 -13.48 5.46
CA GLY A 125 -13.11 -12.55 5.08
C GLY A 125 -13.36 -11.16 5.63
N TRP A 126 -12.63 -10.20 5.10
CA TRP A 126 -12.74 -8.77 5.39
C TRP A 126 -12.38 -7.97 4.14
N LEU A 127 -12.81 -6.71 4.08
CA LEU A 127 -12.43 -5.76 3.04
C LEU A 127 -11.10 -5.08 3.42
N GLU A 128 -10.12 -5.12 2.50
CA GLU A 128 -8.84 -4.43 2.64
C GLU A 128 -8.78 -3.16 1.77
N ILE A 129 -9.65 -2.19 2.07
CA ILE A 129 -9.67 -0.89 1.39
C ILE A 129 -9.11 0.17 2.33
N ASN A 130 -7.79 0.37 2.25
CA ASN A 130 -7.02 1.25 3.13
C ASN A 130 -6.16 2.28 2.37
N GLU A 131 -6.24 2.32 1.05
CA GLU A 131 -5.56 3.30 0.20
C GLU A 131 -6.57 4.38 -0.23
N ALA A 132 -6.15 5.65 -0.16
CA ALA A 132 -6.97 6.75 -0.66
C ALA A 132 -7.14 6.65 -2.19
N PRO A 133 -8.33 6.97 -2.73
CA PRO A 133 -8.54 6.95 -4.17
C PRO A 133 -7.76 8.07 -4.88
N HIS A 134 -7.35 7.80 -6.11
CA HIS A 134 -6.74 8.80 -6.99
C HIS A 134 -7.82 9.49 -7.80
N PHE A 135 -8.03 10.79 -7.58
CA PHE A 135 -9.02 11.57 -8.32
C PHE A 135 -8.44 12.16 -9.61
N SER A 136 -9.30 12.35 -10.61
CA SER A 136 -9.02 13.25 -11.73
C SER A 136 -8.98 14.71 -11.25
N GLU A 137 -8.32 15.57 -12.02
CA GLU A 137 -8.13 16.98 -11.65
C GLU A 137 -9.45 17.76 -11.55
N ASP A 138 -10.45 17.35 -12.34
CA ASP A 138 -11.82 17.89 -12.30
C ASP A 138 -12.71 17.21 -11.23
N GLY A 139 -12.23 16.13 -10.59
CA GLY A 139 -12.99 15.32 -9.64
C GLY A 139 -14.15 14.51 -10.26
N SER A 140 -14.25 14.44 -11.59
CA SER A 140 -15.33 13.73 -12.28
C SER A 140 -15.22 12.20 -12.20
N ARG A 141 -14.03 11.69 -11.91
CA ARG A 141 -13.77 10.26 -11.74
C ARG A 141 -12.65 10.03 -10.74
N TYR A 142 -12.61 8.82 -10.19
CA TYR A 142 -11.51 8.39 -9.34
C TYR A 142 -11.22 6.91 -9.51
N PHE A 143 -10.02 6.52 -9.08
CA PHE A 143 -9.49 5.18 -9.23
C PHE A 143 -9.17 4.60 -7.88
N MET A 144 -9.60 3.36 -7.65
CA MET A 144 -9.33 2.61 -6.43
C MET A 144 -9.11 1.14 -6.73
N LYS A 145 -8.46 0.46 -5.80
CA LYS A 145 -8.27 -0.98 -5.82
C LYS A 145 -9.51 -1.66 -5.23
N LEU A 146 -10.11 -2.59 -5.98
CA LEU A 146 -11.30 -3.34 -5.58
C LEU A 146 -11.17 -4.82 -5.96
N PRO A 147 -11.74 -5.72 -5.15
CA PRO A 147 -11.72 -7.16 -5.42
C PRO A 147 -12.60 -7.53 -6.62
N VAL A 148 -12.10 -8.42 -7.48
CA VAL A 148 -12.83 -9.00 -8.62
C VAL A 148 -12.68 -10.51 -8.62
N ALA A 149 -13.80 -11.23 -8.74
CA ALA A 149 -13.78 -12.68 -8.86
C ALA A 149 -13.28 -13.11 -10.26
N ASP A 150 -12.35 -14.08 -10.29
CA ASP A 150 -11.88 -14.79 -11.50
C ASP A 150 -12.33 -16.27 -11.46
N GLY A 151 -13.64 -16.48 -11.30
CA GLY A 151 -14.27 -17.79 -11.25
C GLY A 151 -13.72 -18.68 -10.12
N ALA A 152 -13.30 -19.91 -10.46
CA ALA A 152 -12.82 -20.89 -9.49
C ALA A 152 -11.42 -20.58 -8.92
N ARG A 153 -10.71 -19.59 -9.49
CA ARG A 153 -9.34 -19.24 -9.06
C ARG A 153 -9.31 -18.20 -7.94
N GLY A 154 -10.48 -17.75 -7.50
CA GLY A 154 -10.64 -16.85 -6.37
C GLY A 154 -10.86 -15.41 -6.81
N THR A 155 -10.41 -14.49 -5.96
CA THR A 155 -10.66 -13.06 -6.09
C THR A 155 -9.33 -12.34 -6.05
N TYR A 156 -9.14 -11.38 -6.96
CA TYR A 156 -7.92 -10.59 -7.08
C TYR A 156 -8.26 -9.10 -7.04
N ASP A 157 -7.36 -8.31 -6.47
CA ASP A 157 -7.54 -6.87 -6.43
C ASP A 157 -7.16 -6.24 -7.77
N HIS A 158 -8.08 -5.45 -8.32
CA HIS A 158 -7.92 -4.77 -9.61
C HIS A 158 -8.31 -3.30 -9.54
N ILE A 159 -7.90 -2.54 -10.56
CA ILE A 159 -8.19 -1.11 -10.64
C ILE A 159 -9.63 -0.94 -11.12
N ALA A 160 -10.44 -0.30 -10.31
CA ALA A 160 -11.74 0.20 -10.68
C ALA A 160 -11.66 1.72 -10.90
N MET A 161 -12.20 2.17 -12.03
CA MET A 161 -12.56 3.55 -12.26
C MET A 161 -14.03 3.75 -11.90
N ILE A 162 -14.32 4.77 -11.10
CA ILE A 162 -15.69 5.14 -10.75
C ILE A 162 -15.94 6.56 -11.22
N THR A 163 -17.04 6.77 -11.96
CA THR A 163 -17.48 8.11 -12.35
C THR A 163 -18.33 8.73 -11.25
N VAL A 164 -18.05 10.00 -10.95
CA VAL A 164 -18.84 10.81 -10.03
C VAL A 164 -19.92 11.51 -10.84
N ASP A 165 -21.14 10.99 -10.79
CA ASP A 165 -22.33 11.69 -11.27
C ASP A 165 -23.23 11.97 -10.05
N LEU A 166 -23.64 13.22 -9.90
CA LEU A 166 -24.53 13.67 -8.82
C LEU A 166 -26.01 13.35 -9.12
N TYR A 167 -26.34 13.03 -10.38
CA TYR A 167 -27.71 12.84 -10.86
C TYR A 167 -28.01 11.40 -11.28
N SER A 168 -27.00 10.54 -11.40
CA SER A 168 -27.16 9.13 -11.75
C SER A 168 -26.33 8.21 -10.85
N LEU A 169 -26.60 6.90 -10.90
CA LEU A 169 -25.82 5.91 -10.17
C LEU A 169 -24.36 5.94 -10.67
N SER A 170 -23.40 6.25 -9.79
CA SER A 170 -21.97 6.16 -10.08
C SER A 170 -21.64 4.86 -10.79
N GLN A 171 -21.03 4.96 -11.97
CA GLN A 171 -20.73 3.78 -12.78
C GLN A 171 -19.33 3.28 -12.45
N LYS A 172 -19.23 1.98 -12.15
CA LYS A 172 -17.98 1.28 -11.82
C LYS A 172 -17.47 0.50 -13.03
N TYR A 173 -16.23 0.77 -13.42
CA TYR A 173 -15.55 0.14 -14.55
C TYR A 173 -14.21 -0.45 -14.12
N PHE A 174 -14.05 -1.77 -14.20
CA PHE A 174 -12.75 -2.39 -14.00
C PHE A 174 -11.85 -2.16 -15.22
N LEU A 175 -10.67 -1.61 -14.98
CA LEU A 175 -9.65 -1.34 -16.00
C LEU A 175 -8.70 -2.52 -16.17
N THR A 176 -8.48 -3.30 -15.11
CA THR A 176 -7.63 -4.49 -15.12
C THR A 176 -8.42 -5.72 -14.66
N HIS A 177 -7.98 -6.90 -15.09
CA HIS A 177 -8.57 -8.18 -14.72
C HIS A 177 -7.56 -9.31 -15.01
N GLY A 178 -7.53 -10.35 -14.17
CA GLY A 178 -6.77 -11.57 -14.40
C GLY A 178 -6.23 -12.19 -13.11
N GLN A 179 -5.38 -13.21 -13.24
CA GLN A 179 -4.79 -13.94 -12.09
C GLN A 179 -3.52 -13.27 -11.57
N PHE A 180 -3.66 -11.99 -11.23
CA PHE A 180 -2.62 -11.19 -10.62
C PHE A 180 -3.29 -10.13 -9.76
N THR A 181 -2.58 -9.65 -8.74
CA THR A 181 -3.12 -8.61 -7.87
C THR A 181 -2.42 -7.29 -8.14
N VAL A 182 -3.20 -6.23 -8.21
CA VAL A 182 -2.68 -4.85 -8.15
C VAL A 182 -2.25 -4.62 -6.71
N ILE A 183 -1.01 -4.20 -6.52
CA ILE A 183 -0.44 -3.95 -5.19
C ILE A 183 -0.81 -2.54 -4.73
N LYS A 184 -0.59 -1.54 -5.61
CA LYS A 184 -0.89 -0.14 -5.35
C LYS A 184 -1.09 0.64 -6.65
N ILE A 185 -1.90 1.68 -6.59
CA ILE A 185 -2.00 2.70 -7.64
C ILE A 185 -0.94 3.77 -7.34
N LEU A 186 -0.18 4.17 -8.35
CA LEU A 186 0.92 5.12 -8.21
C LEU A 186 0.48 6.54 -8.57
N ALA A 187 -0.18 6.68 -9.72
CA ALA A 187 -0.59 7.96 -10.26
C ALA A 187 -1.71 7.80 -11.30
N TYR A 188 -2.46 8.87 -11.51
CA TYR A 188 -3.34 9.04 -12.66
C TYR A 188 -2.94 10.29 -13.43
N ARG A 189 -2.90 10.20 -14.76
CA ARG A 189 -2.54 11.29 -15.68
C ARG A 189 -3.71 11.58 -16.62
N SER A 190 -4.41 12.68 -16.37
CA SER A 190 -5.65 13.05 -17.09
C SER A 190 -5.43 13.43 -18.55
N ASP A 191 -4.27 13.98 -18.89
CA ASP A 191 -3.94 14.42 -20.26
C ASP A 191 -3.79 13.24 -21.26
N HIS A 192 -3.52 12.04 -20.75
CA HIS A 192 -3.37 10.81 -21.53
C HIS A 192 -4.31 9.70 -21.06
N ASN A 193 -5.26 10.00 -20.17
CA ASN A 193 -6.22 9.03 -19.63
C ASN A 193 -5.57 7.73 -19.12
N LYS A 194 -4.39 7.81 -18.49
CA LYS A 194 -3.60 6.64 -18.06
C LYS A 194 -3.46 6.57 -16.54
N VAL A 195 -3.68 5.37 -16.01
CA VAL A 195 -3.41 5.00 -14.62
C VAL A 195 -2.12 4.21 -14.56
N TYR A 196 -1.24 4.55 -13.63
CA TYR A 196 0.04 3.87 -13.38
C TYR A 196 -0.05 3.11 -12.07
N TYR A 197 0.46 1.88 -12.03
CA TYR A 197 0.28 0.99 -10.90
C TYR A 197 1.40 -0.05 -10.78
N VAL A 198 1.53 -0.65 -9.59
CA VAL A 198 2.36 -1.83 -9.36
C VAL A 198 1.47 -3.05 -9.28
N ALA A 199 1.83 -4.12 -9.98
CA ALA A 199 1.11 -5.39 -9.94
C ALA A 199 2.08 -6.57 -9.91
N THR A 200 1.58 -7.71 -9.43
CA THR A 200 2.32 -8.97 -9.52
C THR A 200 2.37 -9.48 -10.96
N SER A 201 3.45 -10.17 -11.33
CA SER A 201 3.50 -10.91 -12.59
C SER A 201 2.53 -12.11 -12.56
N ILE A 202 1.84 -12.38 -13.66
CA ILE A 202 0.97 -13.57 -13.78
C ILE A 202 1.80 -14.83 -13.57
N GLY A 203 1.36 -15.69 -12.65
CA GLY A 203 2.05 -16.94 -12.31
C GLY A 203 3.31 -16.78 -11.44
N GLN A 204 3.76 -15.55 -11.19
CA GLN A 204 4.91 -15.25 -10.33
C GLN A 204 4.52 -14.20 -9.27
N PRO A 205 3.81 -14.59 -8.20
CA PRO A 205 3.30 -13.65 -7.18
C PRO A 205 4.40 -12.95 -6.38
N GLY A 206 5.64 -13.45 -6.42
CA GLY A 206 6.81 -12.82 -5.80
C GLY A 206 7.48 -11.74 -6.65
N GLU A 207 7.08 -11.59 -7.91
CA GLU A 207 7.59 -10.54 -8.79
C GLU A 207 6.64 -9.35 -8.79
N ARG A 208 7.20 -8.14 -8.92
CA ARG A 208 6.43 -6.90 -9.00
C ARG A 208 6.97 -6.05 -10.15
N ASN A 209 6.05 -5.55 -10.96
CA ASN A 209 6.37 -4.70 -12.09
C ASN A 209 5.48 -3.46 -12.09
N VAL A 210 6.00 -2.40 -12.71
CA VAL A 210 5.28 -1.14 -12.90
C VAL A 210 4.59 -1.19 -14.25
N TYR A 211 3.29 -0.96 -14.24
CA TYR A 211 2.43 -0.98 -15.42
C TYR A 211 1.69 0.35 -15.58
N SER A 212 1.17 0.55 -16.78
CA SER A 212 0.14 1.55 -17.06
C SER A 212 -1.08 0.91 -17.71
N VAL A 213 -2.25 1.49 -17.52
CA VAL A 213 -3.51 1.11 -18.19
C VAL A 213 -4.27 2.36 -18.61
N THR A 214 -4.81 2.37 -19.82
CA THR A 214 -5.70 3.43 -20.28
C THR A 214 -7.10 3.27 -19.69
N ASP A 215 -7.74 4.38 -19.32
CA ASP A 215 -9.11 4.39 -18.81
C ASP A 215 -10.14 4.15 -19.93
N ILE A 216 -11.43 4.12 -19.59
CA ILE A 216 -12.49 3.81 -20.56
C ILE A 216 -12.74 4.92 -21.60
N THR A 217 -12.24 6.13 -21.36
CA THR A 217 -12.45 7.30 -22.23
C THR A 217 -11.33 7.49 -23.24
N ASP A 218 -10.24 6.74 -23.10
CA ASP A 218 -9.19 6.64 -24.10
C ASP A 218 -9.70 5.96 -25.39
N PRO A 219 -9.24 6.35 -26.59
CA PRO A 219 -9.58 5.67 -27.85
C PRO A 219 -9.24 4.18 -27.88
N ASN A 220 -8.22 3.75 -27.12
CA ASN A 220 -7.84 2.36 -26.92
C ASN A 220 -8.01 1.98 -25.44
N PRO A 221 -9.25 1.80 -24.96
CA PRO A 221 -9.51 1.62 -23.54
C PRO A 221 -8.93 0.30 -23.02
N ARG A 222 -8.48 0.29 -21.75
CA ARG A 222 -7.90 -0.88 -21.06
C ARG A 222 -6.64 -1.44 -21.72
N LYS A 223 -5.92 -0.62 -22.50
CA LYS A 223 -4.61 -0.98 -23.05
C LYS A 223 -3.59 -0.99 -21.92
N ILE A 224 -3.01 -2.15 -21.62
CA ILE A 224 -1.99 -2.33 -20.60
C ILE A 224 -0.60 -2.29 -21.23
N GLU A 225 0.32 -1.53 -20.63
CA GLU A 225 1.73 -1.45 -21.01
C GLU A 225 2.62 -1.68 -19.78
N CYS A 226 3.64 -2.53 -19.88
CA CYS A 226 4.60 -2.74 -18.81
C CYS A 226 5.79 -1.77 -18.94
N LEU A 227 6.03 -0.95 -17.93
CA LEU A 227 7.09 0.05 -17.93
C LEU A 227 8.44 -0.50 -17.44
N SER A 228 8.42 -1.47 -16.54
CA SER A 228 9.64 -2.04 -15.96
C SER A 228 10.14 -3.31 -16.66
N CYS A 229 9.30 -3.98 -17.47
CA CYS A 229 9.64 -5.28 -18.05
C CYS A 229 10.87 -5.26 -18.97
N GLU A 230 11.12 -4.15 -19.66
CA GLU A 230 12.28 -3.97 -20.54
C GLU A 230 13.43 -3.18 -19.88
N ALA A 231 13.26 -2.75 -18.62
CA ALA A 231 14.25 -1.94 -17.92
C ALA A 231 15.51 -2.75 -17.56
N SER A 232 15.33 -4.00 -17.13
CA SER A 232 16.40 -4.95 -16.87
C SER A 232 15.84 -6.36 -16.89
N ASN A 233 16.55 -7.30 -17.51
CA ASN A 233 16.16 -8.71 -17.48
C ASN A 233 16.40 -9.36 -16.11
N ASP A 234 17.29 -8.77 -15.30
CA ASP A 234 17.79 -9.36 -14.06
C ASP A 234 17.05 -8.86 -12.82
N CYS A 235 16.32 -7.75 -12.92
CA CYS A 235 15.45 -7.26 -11.87
C CYS A 235 14.01 -7.77 -12.04
N LYS A 236 13.37 -8.16 -10.94
CA LYS A 236 12.01 -8.74 -10.92
C LYS A 236 11.09 -8.13 -9.87
N TYR A 237 11.62 -7.23 -9.04
CA TYR A 237 10.86 -6.58 -7.99
C TYR A 237 11.06 -5.08 -8.09
N TYR A 238 10.06 -4.43 -8.69
CA TYR A 238 10.05 -3.00 -8.93
C TYR A 238 9.07 -2.26 -8.04
N ASP A 239 9.43 -1.02 -7.76
CA ASP A 239 8.53 0.01 -7.28
C ASP A 239 8.77 1.33 -8.07
N ALA A 240 7.88 2.30 -7.93
CA ALA A 240 8.06 3.61 -8.53
C ALA A 240 7.41 4.75 -7.72
N LEU A 241 7.98 5.95 -7.88
CA LEU A 241 7.48 7.20 -7.31
C LEU A 241 7.31 8.26 -8.40
N PHE A 242 6.11 8.79 -8.56
CA PHE A 242 5.82 9.78 -9.60
C PHE A 242 6.07 11.21 -9.09
N SER A 243 6.55 12.09 -9.98
CA SER A 243 6.63 13.52 -9.68
C SER A 243 5.22 14.09 -9.44
N PRO A 244 5.05 15.18 -8.67
CA PRO A 244 3.73 15.80 -8.46
C PRO A 244 3.01 16.17 -9.78
N THR A 245 3.79 16.54 -10.79
CA THR A 245 3.34 16.85 -12.16
C THR A 245 3.13 15.63 -13.05
N LYS A 246 3.46 14.42 -12.59
CA LYS A 246 3.37 13.14 -13.32
C LYS A 246 4.07 13.14 -14.68
N LYS A 247 5.09 13.99 -14.86
CA LYS A 247 5.91 14.06 -16.09
C LYS A 247 7.14 13.16 -16.02
N TYR A 248 7.63 12.92 -14.80
CA TYR A 248 8.76 12.05 -14.51
C TYR A 248 8.38 11.09 -13.39
N TYR A 249 9.11 10.00 -13.28
CA TYR A 249 8.99 9.09 -12.18
C TYR A 249 10.36 8.46 -11.86
N ILE A 250 10.54 8.10 -10.61
CA ILE A 250 11.67 7.32 -10.14
C ILE A 250 11.25 5.85 -10.22
N LEU A 251 12.02 5.02 -10.93
CA LEU A 251 11.88 3.57 -10.98
C LEU A 251 12.92 2.96 -10.03
N GLU A 252 12.46 2.13 -9.11
CA GLU A 252 13.32 1.45 -8.14
C GLU A 252 13.30 -0.06 -8.42
N CYS A 253 14.43 -0.59 -8.83
CA CYS A 253 14.69 -2.01 -8.76
C CYS A 253 15.12 -2.36 -7.33
N LEU A 254 14.38 -3.22 -6.65
CA LEU A 254 14.65 -3.65 -5.29
C LEU A 254 15.21 -5.09 -5.22
N GLY A 255 15.28 -5.78 -6.35
CA GLY A 255 15.83 -7.13 -6.44
C GLY A 255 15.33 -7.94 -7.63
N PRO A 256 15.87 -9.15 -7.84
CA PRO A 256 16.83 -9.84 -6.98
C PRO A 256 18.28 -9.35 -7.09
N ILE A 257 18.62 -8.56 -8.11
CA ILE A 257 19.94 -7.91 -8.23
C ILE A 257 20.14 -6.83 -7.17
N THR A 258 21.37 -6.33 -7.06
CA THR A 258 21.68 -5.15 -6.24
C THR A 258 20.73 -4.00 -6.63
N PRO A 259 20.07 -3.37 -5.63
CA PRO A 259 19.07 -2.34 -5.90
C PRO A 259 19.61 -1.22 -6.79
N ARG A 260 18.75 -0.70 -7.66
CA ARG A 260 19.09 0.37 -8.59
C ARG A 260 17.93 1.34 -8.71
N THR A 261 18.24 2.62 -8.77
CA THR A 261 17.26 3.70 -8.87
C THR A 261 17.50 4.51 -10.15
N GLU A 262 16.46 4.72 -10.92
CA GLU A 262 16.48 5.43 -12.21
C GLU A 262 15.45 6.54 -12.24
N LEU A 263 15.80 7.69 -12.84
CA LEU A 263 14.84 8.73 -13.19
C LEU A 263 14.41 8.53 -14.65
N ARG A 264 13.10 8.44 -14.86
CA ARG A 264 12.51 8.19 -16.17
C ARG A 264 11.45 9.24 -16.54
N ARG A 265 11.29 9.49 -17.83
CA ARG A 265 10.19 10.29 -18.39
C ARG A 265 8.96 9.40 -18.55
N VAL A 266 7.81 9.90 -18.13
CA VAL A 266 6.55 9.12 -18.13
C VAL A 266 6.04 8.86 -19.56
N GLU A 267 6.20 9.84 -20.45
CA GLU A 267 5.62 9.85 -21.81
C GLU A 267 6.02 8.66 -22.67
N ASN A 268 7.32 8.38 -22.71
CA ASN A 268 7.97 7.42 -23.61
C ASN A 268 8.80 6.39 -22.83
N ASN A 269 8.70 6.36 -21.50
CA ASN A 269 9.51 5.51 -20.62
C ASN A 269 11.03 5.71 -20.78
N GLU A 270 11.47 6.88 -21.23
CA GLU A 270 12.88 7.18 -21.50
C GLU A 270 13.68 7.30 -20.20
N LEU A 271 14.84 6.64 -20.16
CA LEU A 271 15.82 6.79 -19.08
C LEU A 271 16.50 8.16 -19.19
N ILE A 272 16.28 9.00 -18.17
CA ILE A 272 16.89 10.34 -18.10
C ILE A 272 18.20 10.30 -17.34
N ALA A 273 18.22 9.62 -16.19
CA ALA A 273 19.40 9.50 -15.35
C ALA A 273 19.36 8.23 -14.50
N VAL A 274 20.53 7.69 -14.18
CA VAL A 274 20.67 6.67 -13.14
C VAL A 274 21.01 7.39 -11.85
N LEU A 275 20.15 7.29 -10.85
CA LEU A 275 20.29 8.03 -9.59
C LEU A 275 21.19 7.29 -8.61
N ASN A 276 21.06 5.96 -8.53
CA ASN A 276 21.88 5.15 -7.64
C ASN A 276 22.00 3.71 -8.15
N THR A 277 23.20 3.13 -8.04
CA THR A 277 23.50 1.72 -8.35
C THR A 277 24.15 0.99 -7.18
N TYR A 278 24.45 1.68 -6.08
CA TYR A 278 25.10 1.15 -4.87
C TYR A 278 26.27 0.16 -5.13
N PRO A 279 27.31 0.56 -5.88
CA PRO A 279 28.38 -0.36 -6.33
C PRO A 279 29.15 -1.04 -5.19
N HIS A 280 29.22 -0.40 -4.01
CA HIS A 280 29.85 -0.97 -2.82
C HIS A 280 29.16 -2.25 -2.30
N TYR A 281 27.87 -2.47 -2.62
CA TYR A 281 27.22 -3.74 -2.31
C TYR A 281 27.69 -4.85 -3.24
N ASP A 282 27.86 -4.56 -4.53
CA ASP A 282 28.40 -5.52 -5.49
C ASP A 282 29.80 -5.96 -5.09
N GLU A 283 30.70 -5.00 -4.84
CA GLU A 283 32.08 -5.28 -4.38
C GLU A 283 32.12 -6.14 -3.10
N ARG A 284 31.21 -5.88 -2.15
CA ARG A 284 31.12 -6.66 -0.91
C ARG A 284 30.51 -8.04 -1.13
N ASN A 285 29.57 -8.17 -2.06
CA ASN A 285 28.92 -9.42 -2.40
C ASN A 285 29.86 -10.35 -3.17
N GLU A 286 30.71 -9.80 -4.05
CA GLU A 286 31.74 -10.55 -4.79
C GLU A 286 32.77 -11.20 -3.87
N GLN A 287 33.02 -10.61 -2.69
CA GLN A 287 33.92 -11.17 -1.67
C GLN A 287 33.28 -12.31 -0.85
N LYS A 288 32.01 -12.67 -1.10
CA LYS A 288 31.25 -13.64 -0.32
C LYS A 288 30.68 -14.75 -1.21
N ALA A 289 30.65 -15.96 -0.66
CA ALA A 289 29.89 -17.05 -1.26
C ALA A 289 28.38 -16.81 -1.02
N MET A 290 27.74 -16.08 -1.93
CA MET A 290 26.30 -15.84 -1.89
C MET A 290 25.53 -17.16 -1.99
N PRO A 291 24.39 -17.32 -1.28
CA PRO A 291 23.61 -18.54 -1.33
C PRO A 291 22.89 -18.73 -2.67
N LYS A 292 22.59 -19.98 -3.02
CA LYS A 292 21.74 -20.32 -4.17
C LYS A 292 20.28 -20.15 -3.77
N ILE A 293 19.55 -19.29 -4.48
CA ILE A 293 18.10 -19.10 -4.25
C ILE A 293 17.33 -20.00 -5.21
N ARG A 294 16.45 -20.86 -4.67
CA ARG A 294 15.54 -21.69 -5.45
C ARG A 294 14.11 -21.43 -5.01
N TYR A 295 13.20 -21.38 -5.98
CA TYR A 295 11.77 -21.27 -5.70
C TYR A 295 11.07 -22.57 -6.07
N MET A 296 10.13 -22.99 -5.24
CA MET A 296 9.27 -24.15 -5.52
C MET A 296 7.82 -23.86 -5.17
N ASN A 297 6.91 -24.61 -5.80
CA ASN A 297 5.48 -24.55 -5.50
C ASN A 297 5.10 -25.80 -4.72
N VAL A 298 4.56 -25.61 -3.53
CA VAL A 298 4.01 -26.70 -2.72
C VAL A 298 2.50 -26.73 -2.92
N PRO A 299 1.91 -27.83 -3.41
CA PRO A 299 0.46 -27.92 -3.62
C PRO A 299 -0.30 -27.85 -2.29
N LEU A 300 -1.40 -27.12 -2.29
CA LEU A 300 -2.35 -27.01 -1.19
C LEU A 300 -3.72 -27.58 -1.60
N SER A 301 -4.66 -27.63 -0.66
CA SER A 301 -6.06 -27.95 -0.96
C SER A 301 -6.66 -26.99 -2.00
N ASN A 302 -7.69 -27.45 -2.72
CA ASN A 302 -8.44 -26.65 -3.69
C ASN A 302 -7.59 -26.09 -4.85
N ASN A 303 -6.59 -26.84 -5.31
CA ASN A 303 -5.75 -26.45 -6.46
C ASN A 303 -5.00 -25.11 -6.27
N HIS A 304 -4.73 -24.74 -5.02
CA HIS A 304 -3.86 -23.63 -4.67
C HIS A 304 -2.42 -24.12 -4.49
N PHE A 305 -1.46 -23.19 -4.52
CA PHE A 305 -0.05 -23.50 -4.29
C PHE A 305 0.56 -22.47 -3.33
N ALA A 306 1.34 -22.94 -2.37
CA ALA A 306 2.24 -22.08 -1.60
C ALA A 306 3.56 -21.91 -2.36
N ARG A 307 4.00 -20.67 -2.56
CA ARG A 307 5.32 -20.37 -3.12
C ARG A 307 6.34 -20.39 -1.98
N VAL A 308 7.34 -21.26 -2.08
CA VAL A 308 8.41 -21.39 -1.07
C VAL A 308 9.73 -20.91 -1.68
N LYS A 309 10.45 -20.07 -0.92
CA LYS A 309 11.82 -19.65 -1.22
C LYS A 309 12.79 -20.46 -0.38
N LEU A 310 13.70 -21.17 -1.04
CA LEU A 310 14.81 -21.87 -0.43
C LEU A 310 16.07 -21.03 -0.59
N ILE A 311 16.77 -20.81 0.52
CA ILE A 311 18.09 -20.17 0.55
C ILE A 311 19.09 -21.28 0.87
N LEU A 312 19.81 -21.75 -0.15
CA LEU A 312 20.67 -22.92 -0.07
C LEU A 312 22.14 -22.50 0.05
N PRO A 313 22.96 -23.21 0.85
CA PRO A 313 24.40 -22.98 0.89
C PRO A 313 25.02 -23.10 -0.51
N GLN A 314 26.04 -22.28 -0.79
CA GLN A 314 26.70 -22.31 -2.10
C GLN A 314 27.36 -23.67 -2.39
N SER A 315 27.86 -24.33 -1.36
CA SER A 315 28.51 -25.66 -1.44
C SER A 315 27.54 -26.83 -1.51
N LEU A 316 26.22 -26.60 -1.46
CA LEU A 316 25.25 -27.68 -1.53
C LEU A 316 25.23 -28.24 -2.96
N GLU A 317 25.52 -29.53 -3.07
CA GLU A 317 25.37 -30.34 -4.28
C GLU A 317 24.19 -31.31 -4.09
N GLU A 318 23.28 -31.35 -5.07
CA GLU A 318 22.01 -32.10 -4.94
C GLU A 318 22.22 -33.63 -4.95
N ASP A 319 23.35 -34.09 -5.49
CA ASP A 319 23.69 -35.51 -5.62
C ASP A 319 24.42 -36.08 -4.39
N GLU A 320 24.77 -35.23 -3.42
CA GLU A 320 25.42 -35.67 -2.18
C GLU A 320 24.39 -36.19 -1.16
N ASN A 321 24.71 -37.32 -0.51
CA ASN A 321 23.93 -37.87 0.62
C ASN A 321 24.14 -37.08 1.93
N ALA A 322 24.42 -35.79 1.85
CA ALA A 322 24.62 -34.91 2.99
C ALA A 322 23.27 -34.43 3.55
N LYS A 323 23.12 -34.46 4.88
CA LYS A 323 21.94 -33.93 5.57
C LYS A 323 22.26 -32.54 6.11
N TYR A 324 21.46 -31.55 5.74
CA TYR A 324 21.60 -30.18 6.20
C TYR A 324 20.50 -29.83 7.22
N PRO A 325 20.80 -29.04 8.27
CA PRO A 325 19.78 -28.50 9.14
C PRO A 325 18.90 -27.52 8.36
N VAL A 326 17.58 -27.63 8.52
CA VAL A 326 16.61 -26.73 7.90
C VAL A 326 16.12 -25.73 8.94
N VAL A 327 16.24 -24.45 8.65
CA VAL A 327 15.61 -23.37 9.40
C VAL A 327 14.39 -22.91 8.60
N VAL A 328 13.22 -22.92 9.23
CA VAL A 328 11.98 -22.43 8.63
C VAL A 328 11.67 -21.07 9.21
N GLU A 329 11.71 -20.04 8.36
CA GLU A 329 11.20 -18.71 8.64
C GLU A 329 9.76 -18.63 8.13
N VAL A 330 8.81 -18.36 9.03
CA VAL A 330 7.35 -18.40 8.75
C VAL A 330 6.73 -17.03 8.82
#